data_AF-A0A3L6MUL2-F1
#
_entry.id   AF-A0A3L6MUL2-F1
#
_cell.length_a   1.000
_cell.length_b   1.000
_cell.length_c   1.000
_cell.angle_alpha   90.00
_cell.angle_beta   90.00
_cell.angle_gamma   90.00
#
_symmetry.space_group_name_H-M   'P 1'
#
loop_
_entity.id
_entity.type
_entity.pdbx_description
1 polymer ?
#
loop_
_entity_poly.entity_id
_entity_poly.type
_entity_poly.pdbx_seq_one_letter_code
_entity_poly.pdbx_strand_id
1 'polypeptide(L)'
;MTQGTAEKKANSKGRKPPGQQTLAESMKLDLHDPREQAIANDFIKRFDKEHFRRLLIDWIVAKNHSFSIAEEAELHAIFDYLNPSVSARKANITHTTIREKIIAAFEQHKQKVIEVLGKAPGLIHISFDGWRSGNRYALYGICCFFRDENNMPCKITLGLPEVSARHTGPNIAAEILDIIKSY
;
A
#
# COMPACT_ATOMS: atom_id res chain seq x y z
N MET A 1 -29.12 59.92 8.14
CA MET A 1 -28.62 59.60 6.79
C MET A 1 -27.22 59.03 6.94
N THR A 2 -27.04 57.73 6.71
CA THR A 2 -25.88 57.11 6.03
C THR A 2 -26.09 55.58 6.01
N GLN A 3 -26.38 55.07 4.81
CA GLN A 3 -26.34 53.65 4.42
C GLN A 3 -24.91 53.14 4.68
N GLY A 4 -24.65 51.93 5.19
CA GLY A 4 -25.19 50.64 4.78
C GLY A 4 -24.26 50.01 3.73
N THR A 5 -23.02 49.66 4.12
CA THR A 5 -21.99 49.13 3.23
C THR A 5 -22.26 47.66 2.89
N ALA A 6 -22.89 47.42 1.75
CA ALA A 6 -23.04 46.11 1.13
C ALA A 6 -21.90 45.85 0.13
N GLU A 7 -21.51 44.57 0.03
CA GLU A 7 -20.95 43.91 -1.16
C GLU A 7 -19.54 44.29 -1.63
N LYS A 8 -18.55 43.50 -1.20
CA LYS A 8 -17.42 43.09 -2.03
C LYS A 8 -16.94 41.68 -1.61
N LYS A 9 -17.70 40.66 -1.99
CA LYS A 9 -17.25 39.27 -2.04
C LYS A 9 -17.63 38.70 -3.39
N ALA A 10 -16.70 38.72 -4.35
CA ALA A 10 -16.63 37.69 -5.37
C ALA A 10 -15.33 37.82 -6.18
N ASN A 11 -14.80 36.65 -6.52
CA ASN A 11 -13.93 36.40 -7.67
C ASN A 11 -12.41 36.34 -7.41
N SER A 12 -11.98 35.46 -6.50
CA SER A 12 -10.74 34.72 -6.70
C SER A 12 -11.04 33.40 -7.42
N LYS A 13 -11.10 33.42 -8.77
CA LYS A 13 -10.97 32.18 -9.55
C LYS A 13 -9.55 31.65 -9.30
N GLY A 14 -9.44 30.69 -8.38
CA GLY A 14 -8.20 29.98 -8.09
C GLY A 14 -7.68 29.34 -9.37
N ARG A 15 -6.51 29.79 -9.82
CA ARG A 15 -5.81 29.26 -10.99
C ARG A 15 -5.42 27.80 -10.67
N LYS A 16 -6.03 26.84 -11.37
CA LYS A 16 -5.68 25.41 -11.21
C LYS A 16 -4.21 25.21 -11.59
N PRO A 17 -3.44 24.40 -10.84
CA PRO A 17 -2.09 24.04 -11.21
C PRO A 17 -2.08 23.29 -12.57
N PRO A 18 -1.00 23.43 -13.36
CA PRO A 18 -0.89 22.77 -14.66
C PRO A 18 -0.97 21.24 -14.48
N GLY A 19 -1.88 20.59 -15.20
CA GLY A 19 -2.08 19.15 -15.19
C GLY A 19 -3.39 18.63 -14.58
N GLN A 20 -4.20 19.48 -13.93
CA GLN A 20 -5.52 19.06 -13.43
C GLN A 20 -6.64 19.39 -14.43
N GLN A 21 -6.84 18.52 -15.42
CA GLN A 21 -8.10 18.48 -16.17
C GLN A 21 -9.18 17.88 -15.28
N THR A 22 -10.39 18.45 -15.28
CA THR A 22 -11.52 17.82 -14.60
C THR A 22 -11.98 16.60 -15.37
N LEU A 23 -12.61 15.64 -14.69
CA LEU A 23 -13.18 14.47 -15.35
C LEU A 23 -14.14 14.88 -16.48
N ALA A 24 -14.95 15.91 -16.25
CA ALA A 24 -15.86 16.45 -17.27
C ALA A 24 -15.11 17.00 -18.50
N GLU A 25 -13.99 17.70 -18.30
CA GLU A 25 -13.12 18.15 -19.39
C GLU A 25 -12.52 16.97 -20.16
N SER A 26 -12.09 15.90 -19.47
CA SER A 26 -11.55 14.70 -20.12
C SER A 26 -12.59 13.92 -20.94
N MET A 27 -13.84 13.92 -20.48
CA MET A 27 -14.96 13.24 -21.14
C MET A 27 -15.73 14.14 -22.12
N LYS A 28 -15.32 15.41 -22.26
CA LYS A 28 -16.00 16.44 -23.07
C LYS A 28 -17.49 16.61 -22.73
N LEU A 29 -17.84 16.51 -21.45
CA LEU A 29 -19.20 16.68 -20.95
C LEU A 29 -19.48 18.14 -20.60
N ASP A 30 -20.64 18.66 -21.00
CA ASP A 30 -21.16 19.96 -20.59
C ASP A 30 -21.80 19.87 -19.19
N LEU A 31 -21.16 20.50 -18.22
CA LEU A 31 -21.64 20.55 -16.84
C LEU A 31 -22.88 21.45 -16.66
N HIS A 32 -23.27 22.22 -17.68
CA HIS A 32 -24.48 23.02 -17.68
C HIS A 32 -25.72 22.23 -18.14
N ASP A 33 -25.56 21.08 -18.80
CA ASP A 33 -26.67 20.15 -19.06
C ASP A 33 -26.87 19.23 -17.83
N PRO A 34 -28.05 19.24 -17.18
CA PRO A 34 -28.36 18.38 -16.04
C PRO A 34 -28.13 16.88 -16.31
N ARG A 35 -28.32 16.41 -17.55
CA ARG A 35 -28.12 15.00 -17.94
C ARG A 35 -26.64 14.65 -17.98
N GLU A 36 -25.83 15.47 -18.66
CA GLU A 36 -24.39 15.24 -18.76
C GLU A 36 -23.69 15.44 -17.41
N GLN A 37 -24.16 16.38 -16.59
CA GLN A 37 -23.74 16.52 -15.21
C GLN A 37 -24.06 15.27 -14.37
N ALA A 38 -25.23 14.65 -14.56
CA ALA A 38 -25.59 13.41 -13.88
C ALA A 38 -24.67 12.25 -14.30
N ILE A 39 -24.31 12.15 -15.58
CA ILE A 39 -23.37 11.16 -16.11
C ILE A 39 -21.98 11.35 -15.50
N ALA A 40 -21.46 12.59 -15.47
CA ALA A 40 -20.18 12.90 -14.85
C ALA A 40 -20.16 12.52 -13.36
N ASN A 41 -21.23 12.86 -12.62
CA ASN A 41 -21.37 12.52 -11.20
C ASN A 41 -21.44 11.00 -10.96
N ASP A 42 -22.14 10.26 -11.81
CA ASP A 42 -22.23 8.80 -11.71
C ASP A 42 -20.86 8.16 -11.92
N PHE A 43 -20.10 8.62 -12.93
CA PHE A 43 -18.75 8.12 -13.18
C PHE A 43 -17.79 8.40 -12.00
N ILE A 44 -17.86 9.60 -11.41
CA ILE A 44 -17.08 9.95 -10.21
C ILE A 44 -17.42 9.02 -9.03
N LYS A 45 -18.70 8.68 -8.85
CA LYS A 45 -19.18 7.81 -7.78
C LYS A 45 -18.70 6.36 -7.95
N ARG A 46 -18.62 5.86 -9.18
CA ARG A 46 -18.19 4.49 -9.47
C ARG A 46 -16.72 4.22 -9.16
N PHE A 47 -15.87 5.24 -9.22
CA PHE A 47 -14.45 5.07 -8.92
C PHE A 47 -14.19 4.99 -7.40
N ASP A 48 -13.79 3.82 -6.92
CA ASP A 48 -13.30 3.66 -5.55
C ASP A 48 -11.77 3.82 -5.51
N LYS A 49 -11.36 4.96 -4.94
CA LYS A 49 -9.96 5.35 -4.77
C LYS A 49 -9.18 4.38 -3.88
N GLU A 50 -9.77 3.90 -2.78
CA GLU A 50 -9.06 3.03 -1.84
C GLU A 50 -9.02 1.60 -2.36
N HIS A 51 -10.03 1.16 -3.12
CA HIS A 51 -9.94 -0.11 -3.84
C HIS A 51 -8.86 -0.08 -4.92
N PHE A 52 -8.79 0.97 -5.74
CA PHE A 52 -7.71 1.14 -6.73
C PHE A 52 -6.32 1.05 -6.09
N ARG A 53 -6.10 1.76 -4.98
CA ARG A 53 -4.83 1.76 -4.25
C ARG A 53 -4.46 0.38 -3.70
N ARG A 54 -5.45 -0.38 -3.20
CA ARG A 54 -5.21 -1.76 -2.73
C ARG A 54 -4.77 -2.66 -3.88
N LEU A 55 -5.46 -2.62 -5.02
CA LEU A 55 -5.08 -3.40 -6.20
C LEU A 55 -3.64 -3.09 -6.67
N LEU A 56 -3.26 -1.81 -6.66
CA LEU A 56 -1.90 -1.39 -7.01
C LEU A 56 -0.87 -1.95 -6.04
N ILE A 57 -1.11 -1.85 -4.72
CA ILE A 57 -0.21 -2.37 -3.69
C ILE A 57 -0.12 -3.90 -3.77
N ASP A 58 -1.26 -4.59 -3.91
CA ASP A 58 -1.31 -6.05 -4.02
C ASP A 58 -0.50 -6.54 -5.22
N TRP A 59 -0.61 -5.85 -6.37
CA TRP A 59 0.19 -6.16 -7.56
C TRP A 59 1.69 -5.93 -7.31
N ILE A 60 2.06 -4.78 -6.72
CA ILE A 60 3.46 -4.46 -6.40
C ILE A 60 4.08 -5.52 -5.48
N VAL A 61 3.36 -5.93 -4.42
CA VAL A 61 3.81 -6.94 -3.46
C VAL A 61 3.88 -8.32 -4.12
N ALA A 62 2.82 -8.75 -4.82
CA ALA A 62 2.73 -10.09 -5.40
C ALA A 62 3.77 -10.34 -6.51
N LYS A 63 4.22 -9.29 -7.20
CA LYS A 63 5.22 -9.37 -8.27
C LYS A 63 6.59 -8.84 -7.87
N ASN A 64 6.76 -8.43 -6.60
CA ASN A 64 8.00 -7.88 -6.07
C ASN A 64 8.54 -6.71 -6.94
N HIS A 65 7.64 -5.81 -7.34
CA HIS A 65 8.04 -4.61 -8.08
C HIS A 65 8.68 -3.57 -7.14
N SER A 66 9.56 -2.73 -7.70
CA SER A 66 10.03 -1.54 -7.00
C SER A 66 8.85 -0.67 -6.60
N PHE A 67 8.84 -0.13 -5.38
CA PHE A 67 7.78 0.77 -4.95
C PHE A 67 7.71 2.06 -5.78
N SER A 68 8.83 2.46 -6.39
CA SER A 68 8.89 3.61 -7.29
C SER A 68 8.07 3.42 -8.58
N ILE A 69 7.71 2.18 -8.94
CA ILE A 69 6.92 1.91 -10.16
C ILE A 69 5.59 2.66 -10.15
N ALA A 70 5.03 2.89 -8.96
CA ALA A 70 3.79 3.63 -8.78
C ALA A 70 3.90 5.12 -9.09
N GLU A 71 5.10 5.63 -9.36
CA GLU A 71 5.38 7.02 -9.70
C GLU A 71 5.86 7.18 -11.15
N GLU A 72 5.96 6.09 -11.91
CA GLU A 72 6.35 6.13 -13.32
C GLU A 72 5.30 6.83 -14.18
N ALA A 73 5.76 7.74 -15.04
CA ALA A 73 4.89 8.58 -15.86
C ALA A 73 4.10 7.74 -16.88
N GLU A 74 4.71 6.68 -17.40
CA GLU A 74 4.11 5.73 -18.32
C GLU A 74 2.93 4.98 -17.67
N LEU A 75 3.09 4.57 -16.41
CA LEU A 75 2.04 3.90 -15.67
C LEU A 75 0.89 4.87 -15.35
N HIS A 76 1.21 6.10 -14.96
CA HIS A 76 0.20 7.15 -14.75
C HIS A 76 -0.58 7.45 -16.02
N ALA A 77 0.10 7.52 -17.18
CA ALA A 77 -0.53 7.73 -18.46
C ALA A 77 -1.51 6.60 -18.82
N ILE A 78 -1.14 5.33 -18.54
CA ILE A 78 -2.04 4.18 -18.73
C ILE A 78 -3.26 4.31 -17.81
N PHE A 79 -3.06 4.62 -16.52
CA PHE A 79 -4.18 4.75 -15.58
C PHE A 79 -5.13 5.89 -15.95
N ASP A 80 -4.60 7.04 -16.35
CA ASP A 80 -5.41 8.19 -16.74
C ASP A 80 -6.11 7.98 -18.07
N TYR A 81 -5.50 7.25 -19.01
CA TYR A 81 -6.16 6.83 -20.24
C TYR A 81 -7.36 5.93 -19.97
N LEU A 82 -7.22 4.96 -19.04
CA LEU A 82 -8.29 4.04 -18.68
C LEU A 82 -9.37 4.71 -17.82
N ASN A 83 -8.98 5.58 -16.89
CA ASN A 83 -9.91 6.30 -16.02
C ASN A 83 -9.29 7.62 -15.49
N PRO A 84 -9.69 8.77 -16.04
CA PRO A 84 -9.17 10.07 -15.61
C PRO A 84 -9.52 10.44 -14.15
N SER A 85 -10.41 9.69 -13.50
CA SER A 85 -10.71 9.85 -12.07
C SER A 85 -9.49 9.57 -11.19
N VAL A 86 -8.52 8.79 -11.67
CA VAL A 86 -7.28 8.46 -10.95
C VAL A 86 -6.52 9.76 -10.64
N SER A 87 -6.16 10.54 -11.66
CA SER A 87 -5.55 11.86 -11.45
C SER A 87 -6.50 12.87 -10.81
N ALA A 88 -7.76 12.94 -11.24
CA ALA A 88 -8.71 13.92 -10.70
C ALA A 88 -8.94 13.77 -9.18
N ARG A 89 -8.91 12.53 -8.66
CA ARG A 89 -9.09 12.23 -7.22
C ARG A 89 -7.78 11.98 -6.48
N LYS A 90 -6.62 12.24 -7.10
CA LYS A 90 -5.29 12.03 -6.54
C LYS A 90 -5.14 10.60 -5.99
N ALA A 91 -5.52 9.62 -6.80
CA ALA A 91 -5.51 8.21 -6.42
C ALA A 91 -4.12 7.61 -6.48
N ASN A 92 -3.22 8.14 -7.33
CA ASN A 92 -1.80 7.82 -7.37
C ASN A 92 -1.18 7.95 -5.97
N ILE A 93 -0.22 7.08 -5.69
CA ILE A 93 0.47 6.95 -4.39
C ILE A 93 1.97 6.92 -4.63
N THR A 94 2.72 7.43 -3.67
CA THR A 94 4.18 7.42 -3.72
C THR A 94 4.73 6.13 -3.14
N HIS A 95 6.00 5.83 -3.45
CA HIS A 95 6.75 4.74 -2.86
C HIS A 95 6.73 4.78 -1.32
N THR A 96 6.78 5.98 -0.72
CA THR A 96 6.69 6.16 0.74
C THR A 96 5.34 5.69 1.27
N THR A 97 4.25 6.12 0.64
CA THR A 97 2.89 5.71 1.06
C THR A 97 2.66 4.21 0.85
N ILE A 98 3.23 3.63 -0.21
CA ILE A 98 3.20 2.18 -0.43
C ILE A 98 3.91 1.46 0.71
N ARG A 99 5.14 1.87 1.03
CA ARG A 99 5.92 1.30 2.12
C ARG A 99 5.17 1.38 3.45
N GLU A 100 4.63 2.54 3.79
CA GLU A 100 3.84 2.74 5.02
C GLU A 100 2.62 1.81 5.07
N LYS A 101 1.87 1.69 3.97
CA LYS A 101 0.70 0.81 3.90
C LYS A 101 1.08 -0.67 4.01
N ILE A 102 2.19 -1.10 3.40
CA ILE A 102 2.69 -2.48 3.51
C ILE A 102 3.10 -2.78 4.95
N ILE A 103 3.83 -1.87 5.61
CA ILE A 103 4.23 -2.04 7.02
C ILE A 103 3.00 -2.08 7.93
N ALA A 104 2.04 -1.17 7.74
CA ALA A 104 0.80 -1.18 8.52
C ALA A 104 0.00 -2.47 8.32
N ALA A 105 -0.07 -2.98 7.08
CA ALA A 105 -0.72 -4.25 6.78
C ALA A 105 0.01 -5.43 7.44
N PHE A 106 1.35 -5.43 7.42
CA PHE A 106 2.16 -6.42 8.12
C PHE A 106 1.89 -6.41 9.63
N GLU A 107 1.95 -5.25 10.28
CA GLU A 107 1.68 -5.14 11.73
C GLU A 107 0.25 -5.55 12.08
N GLN A 108 -0.73 -5.20 11.25
CA GLN A 108 -2.11 -5.65 11.43
C GLN A 108 -2.23 -7.17 11.29
N HIS A 109 -1.52 -7.79 10.35
CA HIS A 109 -1.54 -9.24 10.14
C HIS A 109 -0.73 -10.00 11.19
N LYS A 110 0.19 -9.34 11.89
CA LYS A 110 1.02 -9.94 12.92
C LYS A 110 0.19 -10.56 14.03
N GLN A 111 -0.83 -9.86 14.51
CA GLN A 111 -1.78 -10.40 15.49
C GLN A 111 -2.48 -11.67 14.98
N LYS A 112 -2.79 -11.70 13.67
CA LYS A 112 -3.39 -12.88 13.06
C LYS A 112 -2.45 -14.08 13.05
N VAL A 113 -1.16 -13.85 12.81
CA VAL A 113 -0.13 -14.90 12.90
C VAL A 113 -0.06 -15.45 14.32
N ILE A 114 -0.06 -14.59 15.34
CA ILE A 114 -0.07 -15.01 16.76
C ILE A 114 -1.28 -15.89 17.05
N GLU A 115 -2.48 -15.48 16.63
CA GLU A 115 -3.70 -16.27 16.79
C GLU A 115 -3.60 -17.64 16.11
N VAL A 116 -3.13 -17.68 14.86
CA VAL A 116 -3.02 -18.92 14.08
C VAL A 116 -2.04 -19.89 14.73
N LEU A 117 -0.88 -19.39 15.17
CA LEU A 117 0.13 -20.19 15.85
C LEU A 117 -0.36 -20.66 17.23
N GLY A 118 -1.05 -19.82 17.99
CA GLY A 118 -1.61 -20.17 19.30
C GLY A 118 -2.71 -21.25 19.25
N LYS A 119 -3.32 -21.48 18.09
CA LYS A 119 -4.31 -22.54 17.86
C LYS A 119 -3.72 -23.82 17.26
N ALA A 120 -2.43 -23.84 16.94
CA ALA A 120 -1.79 -25.04 16.41
C ALA A 120 -1.87 -26.17 17.47
N PRO A 121 -2.45 -27.35 17.15
CA PRO A 121 -2.66 -28.42 18.11
C PRO A 121 -1.36 -29.17 18.52
N GLY A 122 -0.22 -28.83 17.91
CA GLY A 122 1.04 -29.53 18.11
C GLY A 122 2.23 -28.58 18.21
N LEU A 123 3.43 -29.14 18.12
CA LEU A 123 4.67 -28.38 18.18
C LEU A 123 4.81 -27.45 16.97
N ILE A 124 5.31 -26.24 17.23
CA ILE A 124 5.73 -25.29 16.20
C ILE A 124 7.24 -25.46 16.04
N HIS A 125 7.66 -25.86 14.85
CA HIS A 125 9.07 -26.00 14.51
C HIS A 125 9.56 -24.71 13.86
N ILE A 126 10.69 -24.20 14.30
CA ILE A 126 11.33 -23.01 13.71
C ILE A 126 12.56 -23.46 12.94
N SER A 127 12.66 -23.03 11.68
CA SER A 127 13.89 -23.11 10.90
C SER A 127 14.39 -21.71 10.61
N PHE A 128 15.70 -21.56 10.55
CA PHE A 128 16.33 -20.34 10.07
C PHE A 128 17.48 -20.70 9.13
N ASP A 129 17.60 -19.94 8.05
CA ASP A 129 18.67 -20.09 7.07
C ASP A 129 19.34 -18.74 6.83
N GLY A 130 20.67 -18.73 6.80
CA GLY A 130 21.48 -17.54 6.70
C GLY A 130 22.22 -17.47 5.38
N TRP A 131 22.10 -16.36 4.66
CA TRP A 131 22.85 -16.14 3.42
C TRP A 131 23.41 -14.72 3.34
N ARG A 132 24.42 -14.56 2.50
CA ARG A 132 24.91 -13.24 2.11
C ARG A 132 24.24 -12.83 0.80
N SER A 133 23.49 -11.74 0.83
CA SER A 133 22.83 -11.20 -0.36
C SER A 133 23.84 -10.61 -1.35
N GLY A 134 23.42 -10.38 -2.60
CA GLY A 134 24.27 -9.75 -3.62
C GLY A 134 24.75 -8.33 -3.27
N ASN A 135 23.98 -7.60 -2.47
CA ASN A 135 24.35 -6.30 -1.90
C ASN A 135 25.11 -6.40 -0.56
N ARG A 136 25.63 -7.61 -0.24
CA ARG A 136 26.52 -7.93 0.89
C ARG A 136 25.90 -7.88 2.28
N TYR A 137 24.58 -7.77 2.40
CA TYR A 137 23.86 -7.93 3.66
C TYR A 137 23.85 -9.40 4.09
N ALA A 138 23.97 -9.62 5.38
CA ALA A 138 23.86 -10.94 5.97
C ALA A 138 22.43 -11.14 6.48
N LEU A 139 21.63 -11.87 5.73
CA LEU A 139 20.20 -12.02 6.00
C LEU A 139 19.91 -13.40 6.57
N TYR A 140 18.98 -13.48 7.51
CA TYR A 140 18.49 -14.75 8.04
C TYR A 140 16.99 -14.87 7.83
N GLY A 141 16.57 -15.82 7.01
CA GLY A 141 15.15 -16.12 6.81
C GLY A 141 14.65 -17.02 7.94
N ILE A 142 13.69 -16.54 8.73
CA ILE A 142 13.11 -17.29 9.85
C ILE A 142 11.72 -17.76 9.44
N CYS A 143 11.50 -19.07 9.43
CA CYS A 143 10.22 -19.70 9.10
C CYS A 143 9.75 -20.57 10.26
N CYS A 144 8.44 -20.58 10.51
CA CYS A 144 7.82 -21.57 11.36
C CYS A 144 6.98 -22.56 10.54
N PHE A 145 6.96 -23.80 11.02
CA PHE A 145 6.23 -24.92 10.46
C PHE A 145 5.38 -25.52 11.56
N PHE A 146 4.11 -25.72 11.27
CA PHE A 146 3.13 -26.21 12.24
C PHE A 146 2.02 -26.97 11.51
N ARG A 147 1.13 -27.59 12.28
CA ARG A 147 -0.10 -28.17 11.75
C ARG A 147 -1.25 -27.24 12.11
N ASP A 148 -2.18 -27.00 11.19
CA ASP A 148 -3.40 -26.26 11.51
C ASP A 148 -4.44 -27.12 12.24
N GLU A 149 -5.60 -26.55 12.53
CA GLU A 149 -6.74 -27.23 13.17
C GLU A 149 -7.26 -28.44 12.36
N ASN A 150 -7.03 -28.45 11.04
CA ASN A 150 -7.38 -29.55 10.14
C ASN A 150 -6.23 -30.55 9.98
N ASN A 151 -5.18 -30.44 10.80
CA ASN A 151 -4.01 -31.30 10.81
C ASN A 151 -3.13 -31.17 9.53
N MET A 152 -3.32 -30.11 8.76
CA MET A 152 -2.60 -29.84 7.52
C MET A 152 -1.28 -29.12 7.80
N PRO A 153 -0.18 -29.47 7.10
CA PRO A 153 1.10 -28.79 7.27
C PRO A 153 1.03 -27.35 6.74
N CYS A 154 1.44 -26.42 7.58
CA CYS A 154 1.49 -24.99 7.28
C CYS A 154 2.92 -24.44 7.45
N LYS A 155 3.22 -23.38 6.69
CA LYS A 155 4.48 -22.65 6.76
C LYS A 155 4.18 -21.15 6.81
N ILE A 156 4.81 -20.44 7.74
CA ILE A 156 4.77 -18.97 7.81
C ILE A 156 6.21 -18.45 7.94
N THR A 157 6.55 -17.41 7.18
CA THR A 157 7.80 -16.67 7.36
C THR A 157 7.60 -15.63 8.45
N LEU A 158 8.37 -15.70 9.53
CA LEU A 158 8.28 -14.78 10.67
C LEU A 158 9.12 -13.52 10.46
N GLY A 159 10.24 -13.62 9.76
CA GLY A 159 11.10 -12.47 9.54
C GLY A 159 12.29 -12.74 8.63
N LEU A 160 12.93 -11.63 8.26
CA LEU A 160 14.17 -11.59 7.49
C LEU A 160 15.16 -10.57 8.12
N PRO A 161 15.61 -10.77 9.37
CA PRO A 161 16.58 -9.88 10.00
C PRO A 161 17.91 -9.85 9.26
N GLU A 162 18.57 -8.69 9.31
CA GLU A 162 19.97 -8.53 8.94
C GLU A 162 20.86 -8.69 10.19
N VAL A 163 21.81 -9.62 10.17
CA VAL A 163 22.83 -9.76 11.20
C VAL A 163 24.06 -8.94 10.79
N SER A 164 24.10 -7.68 11.21
CA SER A 164 25.23 -6.78 10.92
C SER A 164 26.49 -7.08 11.76
N ALA A 165 26.32 -7.79 12.88
CA ALA A 165 27.41 -8.20 13.75
C ALA A 165 28.21 -9.38 13.19
N ARG A 166 29.33 -9.74 13.84
CA ARG A 166 30.07 -10.96 13.51
C ARG A 166 29.15 -12.17 13.62
N HIS A 167 29.18 -13.07 12.63
CA HIS A 167 28.34 -14.28 12.58
C HIS A 167 28.80 -15.33 13.58
N THR A 168 28.58 -15.07 14.87
CA THR A 168 28.79 -16.03 15.95
C THR A 168 27.45 -16.65 16.32
N GLY A 169 27.47 -17.87 16.84
CA GLY A 169 26.26 -18.54 17.34
C GLY A 169 25.41 -17.65 18.27
N PRO A 170 26.01 -16.97 19.26
CA PRO A 170 25.27 -16.05 20.14
C PRO A 170 24.60 -14.88 19.44
N ASN A 171 25.26 -14.23 18.46
CA ASN A 171 24.68 -13.09 17.75
C ASN A 171 23.51 -13.52 16.87
N ILE A 172 23.66 -14.64 16.17
CA ILE A 172 22.58 -15.23 15.36
C ILE A 172 21.40 -15.61 16.26
N ALA A 173 21.66 -16.25 17.39
CA ALA A 173 20.62 -16.63 18.35
C ALA A 173 19.89 -15.42 18.93
N ALA A 174 20.59 -14.33 19.25
CA ALA A 174 19.99 -13.11 19.76
C ALA A 174 18.99 -12.51 18.75
N GLU A 175 19.40 -12.34 17.49
CA GLU A 175 18.57 -11.78 16.43
C GLU A 175 17.33 -12.66 16.14
N ILE A 176 17.51 -13.98 16.11
CA ILE A 176 16.39 -14.92 15.95
C ILE A 176 15.42 -14.83 17.13
N LEU A 177 15.94 -14.78 18.35
CA LEU A 177 15.11 -14.68 19.56
C LEU A 177 14.32 -13.38 19.60
N ASP A 178 14.90 -12.26 19.15
CA ASP A 178 14.21 -10.97 19.11
C ASP A 178 13.05 -10.99 18.10
N ILE A 179 13.22 -11.61 16.93
CA ILE A 179 12.13 -11.82 15.98
C ILE A 179 11.03 -12.69 16.61
N ILE A 180 11.39 -13.82 17.22
CA ILE A 180 10.41 -14.73 17.85
C ILE A 180 9.63 -14.00 18.94
N LYS A 181 10.30 -13.28 19.85
CA LYS A 181 9.67 -12.53 20.94
C LYS A 181 8.78 -11.38 20.46
N SER A 182 8.96 -10.94 19.23
CA SER A 182 8.14 -9.87 18.66
C SER A 182 6.73 -10.34 18.31
N TYR A 183 6.51 -11.66 18.18
CA TYR A 183 5.20 -12.31 18.03
C TYR A 183 4.75 -12.87 19.39
#